data_AF-A0ABD3IIZ2-F1
#
_entry.id   AF-A0ABD3IIZ2-F1
#
_cell.length_a   1.000
_cell.length_b   1.000
_cell.length_c   1.000
_cell.angle_alpha   90.00
_cell.angle_beta   90.00
_cell.angle_gamma   90.00
#
_symmetry.space_group_name_H-M   'P 1'
#
loop_
_entity.id
_entity.type
_entity.pdbx_description
1 polymer ?
#
loop_
_entity_poly.entity_id
_entity_poly.type
_entity_poly.pdbx_seq_one_letter_code
_entity_poly.pdbx_strand_id
1 'polypeptide(L)'
;MSIYQVLLLILVLFLAMTSNVELSDRQCTSSCGDIHNIRYPFRLRSDPKRCGDSKYKLTCEDNHTVLHFRDGRYYVQSINYSTHQIRLIDNGLQKDNCSSLPSHSRASWALYNSKIFYDPNNPYYMARGGLLIIVNFSKPVSSLLYIATAPCIEGSNSFNTSSNWNLYALINPKALDVKDFCTISRWTWVSIDFGDKEQINSSSYNYERIHNIMADGFDPTFFCFFDFYSIYKGHQGCRSFLYTGGKHRLTMKFYRNFA
;
A
#
# COMPACT_ATOMS: atom_id res chain seq x y z
N MET A 1 6.79 55.23 -31.91
CA MET A 1 5.81 54.48 -31.10
C MET A 1 5.57 55.29 -29.83
N SER A 2 4.34 55.71 -29.55
CA SER A 2 4.05 56.52 -28.36
C SER A 2 4.27 55.67 -27.09
N ILE A 3 4.75 56.27 -26.00
CA ILE A 3 4.96 55.59 -24.71
C ILE A 3 3.71 54.82 -24.26
N TYR A 4 2.53 55.36 -24.55
CA TYR A 4 1.24 54.71 -24.27
C TYR A 4 1.04 53.40 -25.05
N GLN A 5 1.50 53.32 -26.30
CA GLN A 5 1.41 52.09 -27.10
C GLN A 5 2.34 51.01 -26.57
N VAL A 6 3.52 51.38 -26.07
CA VAL A 6 4.47 50.46 -25.44
C VAL A 6 3.89 49.90 -24.13
N LEU A 7 3.34 50.78 -23.28
CA LEU A 7 2.69 50.39 -22.02
C LEU A 7 1.48 49.49 -22.24
N LEU A 8 0.66 49.78 -23.25
CA LEU A 8 -0.50 48.94 -23.60
C LEU A 8 -0.06 47.55 -24.06
N LEU A 9 0.98 47.46 -24.90
CA LEU A 9 1.56 46.19 -25.34
C LEU A 9 2.11 45.36 -24.18
N ILE A 10 2.83 46.00 -23.24
CA ILE A 10 3.35 45.33 -22.04
C ILE A 10 2.20 44.81 -21.17
N LEU A 11 1.13 45.59 -20.98
CA LEU A 11 -0.03 45.17 -20.20
C LEU A 11 -0.75 43.97 -20.84
N VAL A 12 -0.93 43.98 -22.17
CA VAL A 12 -1.54 42.86 -22.91
C VAL A 12 -0.68 41.60 -22.81
N LEU A 13 0.65 41.73 -22.92
CA LEU A 13 1.57 40.62 -22.74
C LEU A 13 1.54 40.07 -21.31
N PHE A 14 1.42 40.94 -20.30
CA PHE A 14 1.30 40.53 -18.89
C PHE A 14 -0.03 39.81 -18.61
N LEU A 15 -1.14 40.28 -19.20
CA LEU A 15 -2.45 39.64 -19.11
C LEU A 15 -2.49 38.28 -19.84
N ALA A 16 -1.80 38.16 -20.98
CA ALA A 16 -1.63 36.89 -21.69
C ALA A 16 -0.75 35.89 -20.91
N MET A 17 0.24 36.37 -20.14
CA MET A 17 1.08 35.52 -19.30
C MET A 17 0.31 34.98 -18.08
N THR A 18 -0.55 35.80 -17.47
CA THR A 18 -1.28 35.47 -16.23
C THR A 18 -2.49 34.55 -16.44
N SER A 19 -3.08 34.55 -17.64
CA SER A 19 -4.21 33.69 -18.02
C SER A 19 -3.84 32.22 -18.25
N ASN A 20 -2.54 31.88 -18.32
CA ASN A 20 -2.07 30.51 -18.52
C ASN A 20 -1.91 29.69 -17.23
N VAL A 21 -1.91 30.34 -16.06
CA VAL A 21 -1.62 29.68 -14.79
C VAL A 21 -2.79 28.76 -14.35
N GLU A 22 -4.05 29.21 -14.50
CA GLU A 22 -5.23 28.41 -14.12
C GLU A 22 -5.61 27.31 -15.13
N LEU A 23 -5.32 27.51 -16.42
CA LEU A 23 -5.58 26.50 -17.46
C LEU A 23 -4.66 25.28 -17.31
N SER A 24 -3.44 25.49 -16.81
CA SER A 24 -2.44 24.42 -16.69
C SER A 24 -2.78 23.36 -15.63
N ASP A 25 -3.39 23.77 -14.52
CA ASP A 25 -3.70 22.88 -13.38
C ASP A 25 -4.95 22.02 -13.66
N ARG A 26 -5.98 22.61 -14.30
CA ARG A 26 -7.15 21.85 -14.79
C ARG A 26 -6.76 20.80 -15.82
N GLN A 27 -5.72 21.07 -16.62
CA GLN A 27 -5.25 20.13 -17.65
C GLN A 27 -4.43 18.95 -17.08
N CYS A 28 -4.07 19.00 -15.79
CA CYS A 28 -3.32 17.96 -15.09
C CYS A 28 -4.12 17.28 -13.96
N THR A 29 -5.45 17.42 -14.00
CA THR A 29 -6.37 16.68 -13.13
C THR A 29 -7.11 15.63 -13.96
N SER A 30 -7.03 14.38 -13.51
CA SER A 30 -7.64 13.22 -14.16
C SER A 30 -8.49 12.41 -13.17
N SER A 31 -9.27 11.46 -13.68
CA SER A 31 -10.06 10.55 -12.86
C SER A 31 -10.08 9.14 -13.43
N CYS A 32 -10.29 8.14 -12.57
CA CYS A 32 -10.51 6.75 -12.95
C CYS A 32 -11.19 5.99 -11.81
N GLY A 33 -12.31 5.32 -12.10
CA GLY A 33 -13.12 4.65 -11.07
C GLY A 33 -13.56 5.61 -9.99
N ASP A 34 -13.38 5.19 -8.73
CA ASP A 34 -13.74 5.96 -7.54
C ASP A 34 -12.77 7.12 -7.25
N ILE A 35 -11.65 7.22 -7.96
CA ILE A 35 -10.66 8.28 -7.76
C ILE A 35 -10.91 9.41 -8.76
N HIS A 36 -11.56 10.47 -8.30
CA HIS A 36 -12.01 11.58 -9.16
C HIS A 36 -11.03 12.76 -9.29
N ASN A 37 -9.99 12.82 -8.47
CA ASN A 37 -9.06 13.96 -8.42
C ASN A 37 -7.60 13.51 -8.43
N ILE A 38 -7.19 12.80 -9.49
CA ILE A 38 -5.79 12.39 -9.69
C ILE A 38 -5.03 13.60 -10.22
N ARG A 39 -4.15 14.15 -9.39
CA ARG A 39 -3.29 15.29 -9.69
C ARG A 39 -1.92 15.13 -9.05
N TYR A 40 -1.01 16.06 -9.36
CA TYR A 40 0.37 16.08 -8.84
C TYR A 40 0.41 15.74 -7.35
N PRO A 41 1.30 14.83 -6.92
CA PRO A 41 2.38 14.18 -7.66
C PRO A 41 1.92 12.94 -8.42
N PHE A 42 0.72 12.43 -8.18
CA PHE A 42 0.19 11.30 -8.93
C PHE A 42 -0.24 11.73 -10.33
N ARG A 43 -0.24 10.76 -11.23
CA ARG A 43 -0.77 10.91 -12.59
C ARG A 43 -1.18 9.57 -13.15
N LEU A 44 -2.16 9.55 -14.04
CA LEU A 44 -2.39 8.37 -14.88
C LEU A 44 -1.25 8.25 -15.90
N ARG A 45 -1.02 7.02 -16.38
CA ARG A 45 -0.07 6.78 -17.48
C ARG A 45 -0.46 7.50 -18.76
N SER A 46 -1.76 7.68 -18.99
CA SER A 46 -2.35 8.43 -20.11
C SER A 46 -2.19 9.94 -19.99
N ASP A 47 -1.87 10.47 -18.80
CA ASP A 47 -1.74 11.90 -18.61
C ASP A 47 -0.51 12.46 -19.36
N PRO A 48 -0.56 13.73 -19.81
CA PRO A 48 0.59 14.41 -20.39
C PRO A 48 1.83 14.32 -19.49
N LYS A 49 3.02 14.15 -20.09
CA LYS A 49 4.28 13.98 -19.33
C LYS A 49 4.60 15.12 -18.35
N ARG A 50 4.07 16.32 -18.60
CA ARG A 50 4.22 17.50 -17.73
C ARG A 50 3.37 17.45 -16.44
N CYS A 51 2.39 16.56 -16.38
CA CYS A 51 1.51 16.40 -15.24
C CYS A 51 2.09 15.37 -14.27
N GLY A 52 2.03 15.63 -12.97
CA GLY A 52 2.51 14.73 -11.93
C GLY A 52 4.01 14.39 -12.01
N ASP A 53 4.44 13.47 -11.18
CA ASP A 53 5.80 12.96 -11.15
C ASP A 53 5.86 11.60 -11.86
N SER A 54 6.89 11.41 -12.67
CA SER A 54 7.18 10.16 -13.38
C SER A 54 7.31 8.91 -12.49
N LYS A 55 7.59 9.06 -11.20
CA LYS A 55 7.72 7.96 -10.23
C LYS A 55 6.38 7.46 -9.69
N TYR A 56 5.33 8.30 -9.73
CA TYR A 56 4.03 8.05 -9.11
C TYR A 56 2.93 7.88 -10.16
N LYS A 57 3.20 7.03 -11.15
CA LYS A 57 2.25 6.71 -12.22
C LYS A 57 1.24 5.67 -11.76
N LEU A 58 -0.03 5.98 -11.96
CA LEU A 58 -1.17 5.10 -11.80
C LEU A 58 -1.65 4.59 -13.16
N THR A 59 -2.27 3.42 -13.19
CA THR A 59 -2.98 2.88 -14.36
C THR A 59 -4.49 2.88 -14.09
N CYS A 60 -5.27 2.97 -15.16
CA CYS A 60 -6.71 2.76 -15.11
C CYS A 60 -6.99 1.42 -15.80
N GLU A 61 -7.45 0.43 -15.03
CA GLU A 61 -7.69 -0.94 -15.49
C GLU A 61 -9.10 -1.34 -15.09
N ASP A 62 -9.97 -1.64 -16.07
CA ASP A 62 -11.36 -2.05 -15.84
C ASP A 62 -12.11 -1.09 -14.87
N ASN A 63 -11.97 0.22 -15.09
CA ASN A 63 -12.53 1.27 -14.23
C ASN A 63 -11.99 1.26 -12.78
N HIS A 64 -10.81 0.69 -12.53
CA HIS A 64 -10.12 0.78 -11.24
C HIS A 64 -8.81 1.54 -11.39
N THR A 65 -8.54 2.44 -10.44
CA THR A 65 -7.22 3.07 -10.32
C THR A 65 -6.25 2.09 -9.66
N VAL A 66 -5.16 1.77 -10.36
CA VAL A 66 -4.19 0.75 -9.97
C VAL A 66 -2.81 1.36 -9.82
N LEU A 67 -2.14 1.02 -8.72
CA LEU A 67 -0.72 1.27 -8.53
C LEU A 67 0.05 -0.03 -8.75
N HIS A 68 0.98 0.00 -9.69
CA HIS A 68 1.99 -1.04 -9.84
C HIS A 68 3.24 -0.60 -9.10
N PHE A 69 3.56 -1.29 -8.01
CA PHE A 69 4.75 -1.01 -7.21
C PHE A 69 5.61 -2.25 -7.06
N ARG A 70 6.83 -2.19 -7.64
CA ARG A 70 7.76 -3.32 -7.72
C ARG A 70 7.05 -4.52 -8.37
N ASP A 71 6.95 -5.63 -7.64
CA ASP A 71 6.33 -6.88 -8.10
C ASP A 71 4.86 -6.98 -7.66
N GLY A 72 4.28 -5.87 -7.18
CA GLY A 72 2.93 -5.81 -6.64
C GLY A 72 1.98 -4.96 -7.46
N ARG A 73 0.71 -5.38 -7.41
CA ARG A 73 -0.43 -4.70 -8.01
C ARG A 73 -1.42 -4.39 -6.90
N TYR A 74 -1.74 -3.11 -6.76
CA TYR A 74 -2.62 -2.64 -5.69
C TYR A 74 -3.72 -1.76 -6.26
N TYR A 75 -4.93 -1.94 -5.77
CA TYR A 75 -6.01 -0.99 -6.02
C TYR A 75 -5.81 0.24 -5.15
N VAL A 76 -5.99 1.42 -5.74
CA VAL A 76 -5.99 2.68 -4.99
C VAL A 76 -7.39 2.89 -4.44
N GLN A 77 -7.52 2.79 -3.12
CA GLN A 77 -8.80 3.00 -2.42
C GLN A 77 -9.09 4.49 -2.27
N SER A 78 -8.08 5.29 -1.91
CA SER A 78 -8.24 6.74 -1.75
C SER A 78 -6.90 7.47 -1.85
N ILE A 79 -6.97 8.75 -2.22
CA ILE A 79 -5.85 9.69 -2.18
C ILE A 79 -6.29 10.90 -1.36
N ASN A 80 -5.64 11.12 -0.22
CA ASN A 80 -5.88 12.27 0.62
C ASN A 80 -4.73 13.27 0.48
N TYR A 81 -4.99 14.34 -0.26
CA TYR A 81 -4.02 15.41 -0.49
C TYR A 81 -3.79 16.30 0.72
N SER A 82 -4.75 16.41 1.64
CA SER A 82 -4.60 17.22 2.86
C SER A 82 -3.66 16.53 3.84
N THR A 83 -3.81 15.22 4.03
CA THR A 83 -2.95 14.43 4.93
C THR A 83 -1.72 13.87 4.24
N HIS A 84 -1.59 14.03 2.92
CA HIS A 84 -0.49 13.47 2.13
C HIS A 84 -0.43 11.94 2.28
N GLN A 85 -1.56 11.28 2.09
CA GLN A 85 -1.69 9.82 2.19
C GLN A 85 -2.33 9.23 0.94
N ILE A 86 -1.88 8.02 0.57
CA ILE A 86 -2.55 7.18 -0.42
C ILE A 86 -2.86 5.85 0.23
N ARG A 87 -4.08 5.36 0.08
CA ARG A 87 -4.48 4.06 0.64
C ARG A 87 -4.56 3.02 -0.45
N LEU A 88 -3.83 1.93 -0.26
CA LEU A 88 -3.67 0.84 -1.21
C LEU A 88 -4.25 -0.46 -0.65
N ILE A 89 -4.93 -1.21 -1.50
CA ILE A 89 -5.45 -2.55 -1.17
C ILE A 89 -4.79 -3.56 -2.10
N ASP A 90 -4.34 -4.69 -1.56
CA ASP A 90 -3.86 -5.81 -2.36
C ASP A 90 -4.97 -6.30 -3.30
N ASN A 91 -4.65 -6.47 -4.59
CA ASN A 91 -5.66 -6.78 -5.59
C ASN A 91 -6.28 -8.19 -5.48
N GLY A 92 -5.79 -9.06 -4.60
CA GLY A 92 -6.41 -10.36 -4.29
C GLY A 92 -7.48 -10.29 -3.21
N LEU A 93 -7.57 -9.17 -2.47
CA LEU A 93 -8.49 -9.02 -1.35
C LEU A 93 -9.80 -8.40 -1.78
N GLN A 94 -10.88 -8.91 -1.20
CA GLN A 94 -12.24 -8.42 -1.40
C GLN A 94 -12.85 -8.17 -0.02
N LYS A 95 -13.34 -6.95 0.22
CA LYS A 95 -14.01 -6.61 1.48
C LYS A 95 -15.18 -7.56 1.75
N ASP A 96 -15.36 -7.93 3.02
CA ASP A 96 -16.42 -8.84 3.50
C ASP A 96 -16.37 -10.30 2.98
N ASN A 97 -15.38 -10.65 2.14
CA ASN A 97 -15.18 -12.02 1.65
C ASN A 97 -13.92 -12.64 2.27
N CYS A 98 -14.04 -13.25 3.44
CA CYS A 98 -12.89 -13.85 4.15
C CYS A 98 -12.21 -15.01 3.40
N SER A 99 -12.82 -15.55 2.34
CA SER A 99 -12.16 -16.53 1.49
C SER A 99 -11.18 -15.90 0.48
N SER A 100 -11.22 -14.58 0.29
CA SER A 100 -10.25 -13.87 -0.56
C SER A 100 -8.89 -13.81 0.13
N LEU A 101 -7.82 -14.12 -0.60
CA LEU A 101 -6.46 -14.08 -0.08
C LEU A 101 -5.64 -13.01 -0.81
N PRO A 102 -4.60 -12.42 -0.18
CA PRO A 102 -3.67 -11.56 -0.87
C PRO A 102 -3.13 -12.21 -2.16
N SER A 103 -2.86 -11.42 -3.19
CA SER A 103 -2.34 -11.92 -4.46
C SER A 103 -0.87 -12.34 -4.35
N HIS A 104 -0.14 -11.73 -3.42
CA HIS A 104 1.26 -12.01 -3.20
C HIS A 104 1.52 -13.40 -2.61
N SER A 105 1.99 -14.32 -3.46
CA SER A 105 2.34 -15.70 -3.12
C SER A 105 3.85 -15.97 -3.09
N ARG A 106 4.67 -15.03 -3.56
CA ARG A 106 6.14 -15.13 -3.58
C ARG A 106 6.77 -14.08 -2.69
N ALA A 107 7.96 -14.38 -2.18
CA ALA A 107 8.80 -13.35 -1.58
C ALA A 107 9.03 -12.24 -2.61
N SER A 108 8.65 -11.01 -2.26
CA SER A 108 8.91 -9.84 -3.08
C SER A 108 10.09 -9.05 -2.54
N TRP A 109 10.67 -8.21 -3.40
CA TRP A 109 11.58 -7.18 -2.97
C TRP A 109 11.03 -6.32 -1.82
N ALA A 110 9.71 -6.08 -1.81
CA ALA A 110 9.08 -5.28 -0.76
C ALA A 110 9.19 -5.93 0.61
N LEU A 111 9.03 -7.26 0.73
CA LEU A 111 9.28 -7.98 1.99
C LEU A 111 10.74 -7.87 2.43
N TYR A 112 11.65 -8.13 1.48
CA TYR A 112 13.08 -8.17 1.70
C TYR A 112 13.65 -6.82 2.18
N ASN A 113 13.17 -5.72 1.59
CA ASN A 113 13.69 -4.37 1.79
C ASN A 113 12.69 -3.38 2.38
N SER A 114 11.71 -3.89 3.12
CA SER A 114 10.84 -3.05 3.96
C SER A 114 11.60 -2.52 5.17
N LYS A 115 12.55 -1.63 4.86
CA LYS A 115 13.10 -0.67 5.79
C LYS A 115 11.93 0.14 6.31
N ILE A 116 11.63 -0.03 7.58
CA ILE A 116 10.62 0.76 8.27
C ILE A 116 11.34 2.03 8.75
N PHE A 117 10.86 3.21 8.38
CA PHE A 117 11.48 4.48 8.76
C PHE A 117 10.90 5.02 10.05
N TYR A 118 11.77 5.58 10.88
CA TYR A 118 11.43 6.38 12.04
C TYR A 118 12.26 7.66 11.93
N ASP A 119 11.58 8.80 11.77
CA ASP A 119 12.22 10.11 11.94
C ASP A 119 11.79 10.65 13.31
N PRO A 120 12.70 10.70 14.30
CA PRO A 120 12.37 11.24 15.62
C PRO A 120 11.96 12.72 15.58
N ASN A 121 12.28 13.46 14.51
CA ASN A 121 12.03 14.89 14.40
C ASN A 121 10.76 15.22 13.60
N ASN A 122 10.06 14.23 13.06
CA ASN A 122 8.83 14.43 12.31
C ASN A 122 7.71 13.49 12.83
N PRO A 123 6.69 14.02 13.53
CA PRO A 123 5.62 13.22 14.11
C PRO A 123 4.74 12.50 13.05
N TYR A 124 4.86 12.86 11.77
CA TYR A 124 4.19 12.16 10.66
C TYR A 124 4.89 10.86 10.26
N TYR A 125 6.17 10.65 10.62
CA TYR A 125 6.96 9.45 10.29
C TYR A 125 7.00 8.43 11.44
N MET A 126 5.87 8.22 12.11
CA MET A 126 5.70 7.04 12.94
C MET A 126 5.34 5.88 12.01
N ALA A 127 6.23 4.91 11.89
CA ALA A 127 6.00 3.70 11.12
C ALA A 127 4.75 2.92 11.60
N ARG A 128 3.62 3.15 10.93
CA ARG A 128 2.34 2.48 11.19
C ARG A 128 2.08 1.36 10.18
N GLY A 129 3.14 0.77 9.62
CA GLY A 129 3.07 -0.29 8.62
C GLY A 129 3.34 -1.67 9.23
N GLY A 130 2.55 -2.66 8.83
CA GLY A 130 2.61 -4.04 9.31
C GLY A 130 2.56 -5.07 8.21
N LEU A 131 2.95 -6.27 8.57
CA LEU A 131 3.04 -7.43 7.71
C LEU A 131 2.10 -8.51 8.22
N LEU A 132 1.16 -8.93 7.38
CA LEU A 132 0.37 -10.13 7.60
C LEU A 132 0.88 -11.25 6.71
N ILE A 133 0.99 -12.44 7.27
CA ILE A 133 1.40 -13.64 6.54
C ILE A 133 0.38 -14.74 6.75
N ILE A 134 0.05 -15.45 5.68
CA ILE A 134 -0.76 -16.66 5.71
C ILE A 134 0.17 -17.84 5.44
N VAL A 135 0.21 -18.78 6.37
CA VAL A 135 0.99 -20.02 6.27
C VAL A 135 0.07 -21.20 6.04
N ASN A 136 0.60 -22.25 5.42
CA ASN A 136 -0.07 -23.51 5.19
C ASN A 136 0.66 -24.62 5.96
N PHE A 137 -0.08 -25.38 6.76
CA PHE A 137 0.42 -26.58 7.43
C PHE A 137 -0.19 -27.85 6.85
N SER A 138 0.66 -28.87 6.69
CA SER A 138 0.22 -30.23 6.30
C SER A 138 -0.66 -30.91 7.35
N LYS A 139 -0.62 -30.46 8.60
CA LYS A 139 -1.45 -30.97 9.72
C LYS A 139 -1.94 -29.81 10.58
N PRO A 140 -3.10 -29.93 11.25
CA PRO A 140 -3.59 -28.90 12.16
C PRO A 140 -2.58 -28.58 13.26
N VAL A 141 -2.44 -27.30 13.61
CA VAL A 141 -1.59 -26.82 14.70
C VAL A 141 -2.43 -26.21 15.80
N SER A 142 -2.13 -26.57 17.04
CA SER A 142 -2.71 -25.96 18.24
C SER A 142 -1.72 -24.97 18.83
N SER A 143 -1.90 -23.68 18.52
CA SER A 143 -1.17 -22.58 19.17
C SER A 143 -1.88 -21.26 18.92
N LEU A 144 -1.95 -20.42 19.95
CA LEU A 144 -2.60 -19.10 19.94
C LEU A 144 -1.95 -18.09 18.97
N LEU A 145 -0.77 -18.40 18.46
CA LEU A 145 -0.04 -17.58 17.48
C LEU A 145 -0.58 -17.78 16.04
N TYR A 146 -1.19 -18.93 15.76
CA TYR A 146 -1.71 -19.27 14.43
C TYR A 146 -3.24 -19.16 14.44
N ILE A 147 -3.75 -18.15 13.75
CA ILE A 147 -5.19 -17.87 13.72
C ILE A 147 -5.76 -18.56 12.48
N ALA A 148 -6.61 -19.57 12.69
CA ALA A 148 -7.17 -20.36 11.60
C ALA A 148 -7.98 -19.48 10.65
N THR A 149 -7.74 -19.63 9.35
CA THR A 149 -8.52 -18.89 8.35
C THR A 149 -9.88 -19.55 8.20
N ALA A 150 -10.96 -18.86 8.59
CA ALA A 150 -12.32 -19.35 8.45
C ALA A 150 -13.14 -18.40 7.57
N PRO A 151 -14.05 -18.91 6.71
CA PRO A 151 -15.00 -18.05 6.02
C PRO A 151 -15.86 -17.27 7.03
N CYS A 152 -16.13 -15.98 6.76
CA CYS A 152 -16.99 -15.14 7.62
C CYS A 152 -18.42 -14.99 7.09
N ILE A 153 -18.72 -15.48 5.88
CA ILE A 153 -20.08 -15.44 5.33
C ILE A 153 -20.81 -16.73 5.71
N GLU A 154 -21.76 -16.64 6.65
CA GLU A 154 -22.67 -17.73 6.99
C GLU A 154 -23.52 -18.13 5.77
N GLY A 155 -23.57 -19.43 5.46
CA GLY A 155 -24.29 -19.94 4.29
C GLY A 155 -23.46 -19.95 2.99
N SER A 156 -22.22 -19.46 3.01
CA SER A 156 -21.24 -19.84 1.98
C SER A 156 -20.87 -21.31 2.15
N ASN A 157 -21.73 -22.20 1.64
CA ASN A 157 -21.40 -23.59 1.39
C ASN A 157 -20.36 -23.69 0.28
N SER A 158 -19.20 -23.01 0.42
CA SER A 158 -18.00 -23.44 -0.29
C SER A 158 -17.45 -24.69 0.41
N PHE A 159 -18.29 -25.73 0.49
CA PHE A 159 -17.87 -27.13 0.62
C PHE A 159 -17.13 -27.63 -0.63
N ASN A 160 -16.73 -26.72 -1.53
CA ASN A 160 -15.89 -26.98 -2.69
C ASN A 160 -14.60 -26.15 -2.64
N THR A 161 -13.81 -26.33 -1.58
CA THR A 161 -12.37 -26.55 -1.79
C THR A 161 -11.98 -27.84 -1.09
N SER A 162 -12.16 -28.95 -1.80
CA SER A 162 -11.25 -30.07 -1.68
C SER A 162 -9.81 -29.55 -1.77
N SER A 163 -9.13 -29.40 -0.63
CA SER A 163 -7.69 -29.62 -0.49
C SER A 163 -7.25 -29.37 0.96
N ASN A 164 -6.87 -30.45 1.64
CA ASN A 164 -5.84 -30.67 2.69
C ASN A 164 -5.02 -29.51 3.34
N TRP A 165 -5.42 -28.24 3.29
CA TRP A 165 -4.57 -27.11 3.66
C TRP A 165 -5.09 -26.46 4.94
N ASN A 166 -4.32 -26.59 6.03
CA ASN A 166 -4.59 -25.87 7.26
C ASN A 166 -3.94 -24.49 7.14
N LEU A 167 -4.71 -23.52 6.65
CA LEU A 167 -4.26 -22.14 6.49
C LEU A 167 -4.41 -21.37 7.80
N TYR A 168 -3.37 -20.61 8.16
CA TYR A 168 -3.36 -19.77 9.36
C TYR A 168 -2.74 -18.41 9.08
N ALA A 169 -3.32 -17.37 9.67
CA ALA A 169 -2.79 -16.01 9.64
C ALA A 169 -1.87 -15.74 10.83
N LEU A 170 -0.79 -14.99 10.58
CA LEU A 170 0.10 -14.42 11.59
C LEU A 170 0.24 -12.92 11.39
N ILE A 171 0.19 -12.19 12.51
CA ILE A 171 0.31 -10.73 12.57
C ILE A 171 1.73 -10.34 12.93
N ASN A 172 2.38 -9.57 12.07
CA ASN A 172 3.77 -9.12 12.22
C ASN A 172 4.77 -10.20 12.67
N PRO A 173 4.75 -11.40 12.06
CA PRO A 173 5.60 -12.49 12.55
C PRO A 173 7.09 -12.19 12.35
N LYS A 174 7.90 -12.62 13.31
CA LYS A 174 9.34 -12.80 13.15
C LYS A 174 9.61 -14.11 12.41
N ALA A 175 10.81 -14.26 11.87
CA ALA A 175 11.21 -15.51 11.21
C ALA A 175 11.11 -16.76 12.10
N LEU A 176 11.26 -16.61 13.42
CA LEU A 176 11.13 -17.68 14.42
C LEU A 176 9.66 -18.08 14.68
N ASP A 177 8.72 -17.18 14.38
CA ASP A 177 7.28 -17.39 14.59
C ASP A 177 6.68 -18.25 13.47
N VAL A 178 7.29 -18.25 12.28
CA VAL A 178 6.97 -19.20 11.21
C VAL A 178 7.71 -20.50 11.48
N LYS A 179 7.03 -21.65 11.57
CA LYS A 179 7.72 -22.95 11.76
C LYS A 179 8.38 -23.41 10.47
N ASP A 180 9.36 -24.30 10.58
CA ASP A 180 10.07 -24.83 9.40
C ASP A 180 9.25 -25.86 8.62
N PHE A 181 8.23 -26.45 9.25
CA PHE A 181 7.34 -27.44 8.64
C PHE A 181 6.04 -26.85 8.08
N CYS A 182 5.91 -25.51 8.04
CA CYS A 182 4.85 -24.85 7.28
C CYS A 182 5.44 -24.03 6.13
N THR A 183 4.64 -23.89 5.08
CA THR A 183 5.00 -23.06 3.94
C THR A 183 4.31 -21.71 4.07
N ILE A 184 4.99 -20.64 3.68
CA ILE A 184 4.33 -19.34 3.57
C ILE A 184 3.53 -19.36 2.26
N SER A 185 2.20 -19.24 2.38
CA SER A 185 1.28 -19.29 1.25
C SER A 185 1.06 -17.91 0.65
N ARG A 186 0.78 -16.90 1.49
CA ARG A 186 0.47 -15.53 1.08
C ARG A 186 1.00 -14.51 2.09
N TRP A 187 1.09 -13.25 1.68
CA TRP A 187 1.39 -12.14 2.59
C TRP A 187 0.82 -10.82 2.05
N THR A 188 0.66 -9.83 2.93
CA THR A 188 0.31 -8.46 2.51
C THR A 188 0.76 -7.41 3.53
N TRP A 189 0.82 -6.15 3.09
CA TRP A 189 1.05 -5.00 3.95
C TRP A 189 -0.28 -4.50 4.52
N VAL A 190 -0.25 -4.03 5.76
CA VAL A 190 -1.40 -3.43 6.44
C VAL A 190 -1.00 -2.19 7.23
N SER A 191 -1.95 -1.30 7.51
CA SER A 191 -1.76 -0.24 8.50
C SER A 191 -2.00 -0.81 9.90
N ILE A 192 -1.06 -0.65 10.85
CA ILE A 192 -1.17 -1.16 12.24
C ILE A 192 -1.70 -0.09 13.23
N ASP A 193 -2.47 0.90 12.77
CA ASP A 193 -3.21 1.76 13.71
C ASP A 193 -4.44 1.00 14.23
N PHE A 194 -4.21 -0.05 15.01
CA PHE A 194 -5.24 -0.65 15.86
C PHE A 194 -5.18 0.07 17.20
N GLY A 195 -5.88 1.20 17.31
CA GLY A 195 -6.16 1.95 18.54
C GLY A 195 -5.20 1.79 19.71
N ASP A 196 -4.40 2.84 19.96
CA ASP A 196 -3.58 3.03 21.16
C ASP A 196 -2.48 1.99 21.43
N LYS A 197 -1.50 2.43 22.21
CA LYS A 197 -0.19 1.81 22.47
C LYS A 197 -0.25 0.52 23.29
N GLU A 198 -1.30 -0.27 23.18
CA GLU A 198 -1.39 -1.50 23.94
C GLU A 198 -0.80 -2.66 23.15
N GLN A 199 0.03 -3.46 23.80
CA GLN A 199 0.49 -4.74 23.30
C GLN A 199 -0.74 -5.65 23.15
N ILE A 200 -1.39 -5.59 21.98
CA ILE A 200 -2.67 -6.26 21.76
C ILE A 200 -2.44 -7.77 21.81
N ASN A 201 -3.01 -8.41 22.84
CA ASN A 201 -3.00 -9.85 22.99
C ASN A 201 -3.61 -10.51 21.74
N SER A 202 -2.82 -11.39 21.11
CA SER A 202 -3.19 -12.20 19.94
C SER A 202 -4.52 -12.98 20.14
N SER A 203 -4.93 -13.21 21.38
CA SER A 203 -6.17 -13.89 21.75
C SER A 203 -7.47 -13.12 21.42
N SER A 204 -7.39 -11.83 21.08
CA SER A 204 -8.56 -11.01 20.74
C SER A 204 -8.91 -10.98 19.25
N TYR A 205 -8.04 -11.51 18.38
CA TYR A 205 -8.25 -11.48 16.94
C TYR A 205 -8.90 -12.78 16.44
N ASN A 206 -10.09 -12.67 15.84
CA ASN A 206 -10.61 -13.68 14.94
C ASN A 206 -10.13 -13.40 13.50
N TYR A 207 -10.25 -14.39 12.61
CA TYR A 207 -9.77 -14.21 11.24
C TYR A 207 -10.57 -13.18 10.44
N GLU A 208 -11.87 -13.02 10.71
CA GLU A 208 -12.69 -11.96 10.10
C GLU A 208 -12.09 -10.58 10.34
N ARG A 209 -11.71 -10.26 11.59
CA ARG A 209 -11.05 -9.00 11.92
C ARG A 209 -9.73 -8.85 11.20
N ILE A 210 -8.92 -9.91 11.12
CA ILE A 210 -7.64 -9.90 10.39
C ILE A 210 -7.85 -9.69 8.90
N HIS A 211 -8.87 -10.30 8.33
CA HIS A 211 -9.19 -10.15 6.92
C HIS A 211 -9.68 -8.74 6.61
N ASN A 212 -10.56 -8.17 7.44
CA ASN A 212 -10.98 -6.77 7.31
C ASN A 212 -9.78 -5.82 7.37
N ILE A 213 -8.81 -6.09 8.23
CA ILE A 213 -7.55 -5.34 8.29
C ILE A 213 -6.77 -5.39 6.97
N MET A 214 -6.66 -6.58 6.37
CA MET A 214 -6.04 -6.73 5.05
C MET A 214 -6.83 -5.96 3.99
N ALA A 215 -8.16 -6.11 3.98
CA ALA A 215 -9.06 -5.53 2.98
C ALA A 215 -9.22 -4.00 3.12
N ASP A 216 -9.03 -3.46 4.32
CA ASP A 216 -9.00 -2.01 4.54
C ASP A 216 -7.75 -1.40 3.88
N GLY A 217 -6.68 -2.17 3.71
CA GLY A 217 -5.46 -1.75 3.01
C GLY A 217 -4.40 -1.07 3.90
N PHE A 218 -3.43 -0.42 3.26
CA PHE A 218 -2.30 0.22 3.91
C PHE A 218 -1.90 1.52 3.22
N ASP A 219 -1.17 2.36 3.96
CA ASP A 219 -0.53 3.56 3.43
C ASP A 219 0.96 3.28 3.19
N PRO A 220 1.48 3.35 1.94
CA PRO A 220 2.87 3.05 1.63
C PRO A 220 3.85 4.14 2.09
N THR A 221 3.42 5.21 2.75
CA THR A 221 4.31 6.29 3.25
C THR A 221 5.41 5.82 4.18
N PHE A 222 5.27 4.64 4.80
CA PHE A 222 6.37 4.01 5.54
C PHE A 222 7.47 3.40 4.66
N PHE A 223 7.35 3.46 3.32
CA PHE A 223 8.44 3.21 2.38
C PHE A 223 9.07 4.54 1.96
N CYS A 224 10.40 4.71 2.11
CA CYS A 224 11.17 5.91 1.75
C CYS A 224 10.92 6.37 0.31
N PHE A 225 10.67 5.42 -0.57
CA PHE A 225 10.44 5.66 -1.99
C PHE A 225 9.01 6.14 -2.29
N PHE A 226 8.13 6.14 -1.28
CA PHE A 226 6.74 6.61 -1.29
C PHE A 226 6.52 7.71 -0.25
N ASP A 227 7.50 8.62 -0.12
CA ASP A 227 7.43 9.76 0.77
C ASP A 227 6.57 10.88 0.14
N PHE A 228 5.25 10.73 0.27
CA PHE A 228 4.29 11.65 -0.34
C PHE A 228 4.43 13.09 0.21
N TYR A 229 4.77 13.23 1.50
CA TYR A 229 4.95 14.53 2.14
C TYR A 229 6.20 15.27 1.65
N SER A 230 7.37 14.61 1.62
CA SER A 230 8.61 15.27 1.19
C SER A 230 8.61 15.66 -0.27
N ILE A 231 7.88 14.94 -1.14
CA ILE A 231 7.70 15.34 -2.55
C ILE A 231 7.01 16.70 -2.63
N TYR A 232 5.92 16.88 -1.89
CA TYR A 232 5.17 18.13 -1.88
C TYR A 232 5.98 19.29 -1.30
N LYS A 233 6.83 19.02 -0.30
CA LYS A 233 7.69 20.03 0.34
C LYS A 233 9.03 20.25 -0.37
N GLY A 234 9.38 19.47 -1.39
CA GLY A 234 10.67 19.55 -2.08
C GLY A 234 11.87 19.22 -1.16
N HIS A 235 11.64 18.48 -0.07
CA HIS A 235 12.68 18.13 0.89
C HIS A 235 13.48 16.90 0.44
N GLN A 236 14.73 16.80 0.92
CA GLN A 236 15.55 15.60 0.73
C GLN A 236 14.83 14.42 1.41
N GLY A 237 14.51 13.38 0.64
CA GLY A 237 13.66 12.26 1.10
C GLY A 237 14.19 11.56 2.35
N CYS A 238 13.30 10.83 3.03
CA CYS A 238 13.56 10.11 4.28
C CYS A 238 14.93 9.41 4.36
N ARG A 239 15.62 9.54 5.50
CA ARG A 239 16.87 8.80 5.78
C ARG A 239 16.56 7.36 6.18
N SER A 240 17.27 6.42 5.56
CA SER A 240 17.08 4.99 5.79
C SER A 240 17.83 4.47 7.00
N PHE A 241 17.14 3.98 8.04
CA PHE A 241 17.75 3.13 9.07
C PHE A 241 17.52 1.64 8.76
N LEU A 242 18.57 0.83 8.89
CA LEU A 242 18.58 -0.59 8.54
C LEU A 242 18.00 -1.43 9.68
N TYR A 243 16.71 -1.81 9.60
CA TYR A 243 16.18 -2.91 10.41
C TYR A 243 16.09 -4.18 9.53
N THR A 244 17.24 -4.78 9.24
CA THR A 244 17.36 -5.82 8.21
C THR A 244 17.28 -7.25 8.74
N GLY A 245 17.53 -7.50 10.04
CA GLY A 245 17.75 -8.86 10.54
C GLY A 245 16.52 -9.79 10.48
N GLY A 246 15.36 -9.33 10.96
CA GLY A 246 14.17 -10.19 11.11
C GLY A 246 13.46 -10.53 9.80
N LYS A 247 13.23 -9.51 8.96
CA LYS A 247 12.50 -9.66 7.69
C LYS A 247 13.32 -10.35 6.60
N HIS A 248 14.64 -10.17 6.59
CA HIS A 248 15.53 -10.94 5.72
C HIS A 248 15.42 -12.45 5.99
N ARG A 249 15.49 -12.86 7.26
CA ARG A 249 15.32 -14.28 7.66
C ARG A 249 13.93 -14.82 7.31
N LEU A 250 12.88 -14.00 7.44
CA LEU A 250 11.52 -14.37 7.06
C LEU A 250 11.40 -14.55 5.54
N THR A 251 12.05 -13.69 4.76
CA THR A 251 12.10 -13.80 3.30
C THR A 251 12.82 -15.10 2.87
N MET A 252 13.91 -15.47 3.56
CA MET A 252 14.61 -16.74 3.30
C MET A 252 13.71 -17.97 3.49
N LYS A 253 12.69 -17.90 4.35
CA LYS A 253 11.69 -18.98 4.50
C LYS A 253 10.78 -19.14 3.30
N PHE A 254 10.59 -18.12 2.45
CA PHE A 254 9.89 -18.30 1.18
C PHE A 254 10.73 -19.10 0.18
N TYR A 255 12.04 -18.84 0.10
CA TYR A 255 12.92 -19.49 -0.88
C TYR A 255 13.22 -20.96 -0.58
N ARG A 256 13.28 -21.34 0.71
CA ARG A 256 13.43 -22.75 1.11
C ARG A 256 12.26 -23.64 0.68
N ASN A 257 11.11 -23.07 0.32
CA ASN A 257 9.93 -23.80 -0.12
C ASN A 257 9.89 -24.05 -1.64
N PHE A 258 10.92 -23.63 -2.40
CA PHE A 258 11.03 -23.82 -3.86
C PHE A 258 12.20 -24.75 -4.25
N ALA A 259 12.90 -25.35 -3.28
CA ALA A 259 14.04 -26.26 -3.49
C ALA A 259 13.65 -27.71 -3.15
#